data_AF-A0A3D0W1Q1-F1
#
_entry.id   AF-A0A3D0W1Q1-F1
#
_cell.length_a   1.000
_cell.length_b   1.000
_cell.length_c   1.000
_cell.angle_alpha   90.00
_cell.angle_beta   90.00
_cell.angle_gamma   90.00
#
_symmetry.space_group_name_H-M   'P 1'
#
loop_
_entity.id
_entity.type
_entity.pdbx_description
1 polymer ?
#
loop_
_entity_poly.entity_id
_entity_poly.type
_entity_poly.pdbx_seq_one_letter_code
_entity_poly.pdbx_strand_id
1 'polypeptide(L)'
;MRAEIKNQITQMNEQGVGYKKIASELNISIGSVRNILKEKDDSTCCRFCNKKLSFIVGKKKKVFCSDSCRYQYWNSLKKVAK
;
A
#
# COMPACT_ATOMS: atom_id res chain seq x y z
N MET A 1 8.96 13.76 14.77
CA MET A 1 10.04 13.46 13.79
C MET A 1 9.67 12.45 12.68
N ARG A 2 8.68 11.54 12.83
CA ARG A 2 8.33 10.56 11.76
C ARG A 2 7.34 11.04 10.70
N ALA A 3 6.55 12.09 10.98
CA ALA A 3 5.51 12.56 10.08
C ALA A 3 6.08 13.23 8.81
N GLU A 4 7.19 13.95 8.94
CA GLU A 4 7.80 14.71 7.84
C GLU A 4 8.34 13.78 6.75
N ILE A 5 9.00 12.68 7.14
CA ILE A 5 9.49 11.65 6.22
C ILE A 5 8.34 11.00 5.46
N LYS A 6 7.21 10.72 6.14
CA LYS A 6 6.02 10.16 5.48
C LYS A 6 5.46 11.11 4.42
N ASN A 7 5.46 12.41 4.70
CA ASN A 7 4.96 13.42 3.79
C ASN A 7 5.89 13.61 2.57
N GLN A 8 7.21 13.62 2.79
CA GLN A 8 8.21 13.70 1.71
C GLN A 8 8.12 12.49 0.76
N ILE A 9 8.07 11.27 1.29
CA ILE A 9 7.90 10.05 0.48
C ILE A 9 6.64 10.14 -0.38
N THR A 10 5.56 10.62 0.22
CA THR A 10 4.27 10.77 -0.42
C THR A 10 4.34 11.77 -1.59
N GLN A 11 4.90 12.94 -1.33
CA GLN A 11 5.05 14.00 -2.33
C GLN A 11 5.92 13.53 -3.50
N MET A 12 7.05 12.87 -3.22
CA MET A 12 7.92 12.32 -4.27
C MET A 12 7.23 11.24 -5.11
N ASN A 13 6.39 10.41 -4.49
CA ASN A 13 5.60 9.42 -5.23
C ASN A 13 4.51 10.09 -6.08
N GLU A 14 3.89 11.17 -5.61
CA GLU A 14 2.94 11.98 -6.39
C GLU A 14 3.61 12.70 -7.57
N GLN A 15 4.89 13.05 -7.43
CA GLN A 15 5.74 13.54 -8.53
C GLN A 15 6.16 12.45 -9.53
N GLY A 16 5.72 11.19 -9.33
CA GLY A 16 6.03 10.06 -10.21
C GLY A 16 7.41 9.44 -9.98
N VAL A 17 8.08 9.78 -8.88
CA VAL A 17 9.39 9.21 -8.54
C VAL A 17 9.20 7.80 -7.99
N GLY A 18 9.91 6.83 -8.58
CA GLY A 18 9.82 5.43 -8.14
C GLY A 18 10.39 5.22 -6.73
N TYR A 19 9.78 4.32 -5.96
CA TYR A 19 10.11 4.04 -4.55
C TYR A 19 11.60 3.70 -4.28
N LYS A 20 12.33 3.13 -5.25
CA LYS A 20 13.78 2.90 -5.11
C LYS A 20 14.58 4.21 -5.06
N LYS A 21 14.17 5.17 -5.88
CA LYS A 21 14.83 6.48 -5.98
C LYS A 21 14.52 7.35 -4.76
N ILE A 22 13.27 7.31 -4.30
CA ILE A 22 12.86 7.91 -3.01
C ILE A 22 13.70 7.35 -1.84
N ALA A 23 13.90 6.02 -1.79
CA ALA A 23 14.69 5.39 -0.75
C ALA A 23 16.14 5.86 -0.72
N SER A 24 16.76 5.97 -1.91
CA SER A 24 18.13 6.50 -2.04
C SER A 24 18.23 7.98 -1.65
N GLU A 25 17.25 8.79 -2.03
CA GLU A 25 17.26 10.23 -1.80
C GLU A 25 17.01 10.59 -0.33
N LEU A 26 16.10 9.88 0.33
CA LEU A 26 15.77 10.07 1.75
C LEU A 26 16.64 9.21 2.68
N ASN A 27 17.62 8.47 2.14
CA ASN A 27 18.52 7.57 2.87
C ASN A 27 17.80 6.61 3.82
N ILE A 28 16.66 6.06 3.38
CA ILE A 28 15.83 5.14 4.16
C ILE A 28 15.73 3.80 3.45
N SER A 29 15.45 2.75 4.22
CA SER A 29 15.26 1.42 3.66
C SER A 29 14.09 1.39 2.67
N ILE A 30 14.28 0.69 1.55
CA ILE A 30 13.25 0.47 0.52
C ILE A 30 11.99 -0.14 1.16
N GLY A 31 12.16 -1.01 2.16
CA GLY A 31 11.07 -1.59 2.95
C GLY A 31 10.25 -0.54 3.70
N SER A 32 10.89 0.49 4.27
CA SER A 32 10.20 1.58 4.95
C SER A 32 9.43 2.45 3.98
N VAL A 33 10.01 2.81 2.83
CA VAL A 33 9.30 3.56 1.76
C VAL A 33 8.09 2.78 1.30
N ARG A 34 8.25 1.49 1.04
CA ARG A 34 7.15 0.61 0.63
C ARG A 34 6.08 0.51 1.71
N ASN A 35 6.46 0.37 2.99
CA ASN A 35 5.50 0.33 4.09
C ASN A 35 4.71 1.63 4.22
N ILE A 36 5.37 2.78 4.09
CA ILE A 36 4.76 4.10 4.19
C ILE A 36 3.80 4.36 3.03
N LEU A 37 4.22 4.04 1.80
CA LEU A 37 3.33 4.12 0.63
C LEU A 37 2.15 3.15 0.77
N LYS A 38 2.40 1.95 1.30
CA LYS A 38 1.37 0.95 1.57
C LYS A 38 0.41 1.38 2.68
N GLU A 39 0.84 2.07 3.73
CA GLU A 39 -0.05 2.65 4.75
C GLU A 39 -0.99 3.71 4.16
N LYS A 40 -0.51 4.52 3.21
CA LYS A 40 -1.35 5.49 2.46
C LYS A 40 -2.38 4.76 1.57
N ASP A 41 -2.01 3.59 1.05
CA ASP A 41 -2.76 2.78 0.08
C ASP A 41 -3.69 1.73 0.71
N ASP A 42 -3.40 1.22 1.92
CA ASP A 42 -4.21 0.22 2.66
C ASP A 42 -5.61 0.75 2.97
N SER A 43 -5.75 2.08 2.96
CA SER A 43 -7.05 2.72 3.09
C SER A 43 -7.89 2.65 1.83
N THR A 44 -7.32 2.36 0.64
CA THR A 44 -7.96 2.55 -0.68
C THR A 44 -7.67 1.47 -1.71
N CYS A 45 -6.99 0.38 -1.38
CA CYS A 45 -6.63 -0.65 -2.35
C CYS A 45 -6.93 -2.06 -1.86
N CYS A 46 -7.16 -2.96 -2.83
CA CYS A 46 -7.42 -4.35 -2.56
C CYS A 46 -6.16 -5.04 -2.01
N ARG A 47 -6.31 -5.73 -0.87
CA ARG A 47 -5.19 -6.46 -0.24
C ARG A 47 -4.58 -7.59 -1.06
N PHE A 48 -5.24 -8.04 -2.12
CA PHE A 48 -4.72 -9.10 -3.00
C PHE A 48 -4.09 -8.55 -4.28
N CYS A 49 -4.85 -7.81 -5.07
CA CYS A 49 -4.44 -7.39 -6.41
C CYS A 49 -3.99 -5.91 -6.46
N ASN A 50 -3.95 -5.21 -5.33
CA ASN A 50 -3.62 -3.78 -5.23
C ASN A 50 -4.50 -2.84 -6.08
N LYS A 51 -5.67 -3.31 -6.54
CA LYS A 51 -6.61 -2.48 -7.29
C LYS A 51 -7.27 -1.45 -6.38
N LYS A 52 -7.35 -0.19 -6.85
CA LYS A 52 -8.05 0.90 -6.15
C LYS A 52 -9.50 0.53 -5.87
N LEU A 53 -9.91 0.69 -4.62
CA LEU A 53 -11.25 0.49 -4.09
C LEU A 53 -11.93 1.85 -3.91
N SER A 54 -13.04 2.04 -4.62
CA SER A 54 -13.93 3.17 -4.38
C SER A 54 -14.77 2.91 -3.12
N PHE A 55 -14.67 3.77 -2.11
CA PHE A 55 -15.58 3.73 -0.96
C PHE A 55 -16.73 4.70 -1.15
N ILE A 56 -17.88 4.28 -0.64
CA ILE A 56 -19.03 5.16 -0.45
C ILE A 56 -18.91 5.75 0.95
N VAL A 57 -18.93 7.08 1.06
CA VAL A 57 -18.93 7.79 2.35
C VAL A 57 -20.06 7.25 3.23
N GLY A 58 -19.76 6.95 4.49
CA GLY A 58 -20.73 6.41 5.46
C GLY A 58 -20.93 4.89 5.45
N LYS A 59 -20.26 4.13 4.57
CA LYS A 59 -20.29 2.65 4.57
C LYS A 59 -18.95 2.04 4.99
N LYS A 60 -19.01 0.79 5.49
CA LYS A 60 -17.82 0.02 5.88
C LYS A 60 -16.86 -0.10 4.69
N LYS A 61 -15.58 0.22 4.94
CA LYS A 61 -14.51 0.14 3.93
C LYS A 61 -14.38 -1.31 3.43
N LYS A 62 -14.40 -1.48 2.10
CA LYS A 62 -14.07 -2.75 1.46
C LYS A 62 -12.56 -3.02 1.58
N VAL A 63 -12.19 -4.26 1.84
CA VAL A 63 -10.77 -4.69 1.91
C VAL A 63 -10.32 -5.37 0.61
N PHE A 64 -11.28 -5.86 -0.18
CA PHE A 64 -11.04 -6.58 -1.44
C PHE A 64 -11.91 -6.02 -2.55
N CYS A 65 -11.39 -5.99 -3.80
CA CYS A 65 -12.14 -5.52 -4.97
C CYS A 65 -13.25 -6.47 -5.41
N SER A 66 -13.09 -7.76 -5.08
CA SER A 66 -14.02 -8.82 -5.44
C SER A 66 -13.89 -10.00 -4.49
N ASP A 67 -14.88 -10.87 -4.47
CA ASP A 67 -14.84 -12.12 -3.68
C ASP A 67 -13.67 -13.03 -4.11
N SER A 68 -13.37 -13.08 -5.41
CA SER A 68 -12.21 -13.78 -5.95
C SER A 68 -10.89 -13.33 -5.30
N CYS A 69 -10.67 -12.02 -5.16
CA CYS A 69 -9.48 -11.47 -4.50
C CYS A 69 -9.42 -11.78 -3.00
N ARG A 70 -10.58 -11.83 -2.33
CA ARG A 70 -10.65 -12.29 -0.93
C ARG A 70 -10.17 -13.74 -0.85
N TYR A 71 -10.68 -14.63 -1.69
CA TYR A 71 -10.32 -16.04 -1.69
C TYR A 71 -8.84 -16.26 -1.99
N GLN A 72 -8.31 -15.61 -3.04
CA GLN A 72 -6.91 -15.77 -3.44
C GLN A 72 -5.93 -15.24 -2.39
N TYR A 73 -6.26 -14.16 -1.68
CA TYR A 73 -5.44 -13.66 -0.57
C TYR A 73 -5.29 -14.69 0.54
N TRP A 74 -6.41 -15.24 1.03
CA TRP A 74 -6.38 -16.24 2.08
C TRP A 74 -5.69 -17.54 1.62
N ASN A 75 -5.84 -17.93 0.36
CA ASN A 75 -5.14 -19.09 -0.18
C ASN A 75 -3.62 -18.85 -0.33
N SER A 76 -3.20 -17.64 -0.72
CA SER A 76 -1.79 -17.26 -0.81
C SER A 76 -1.11 -17.30 0.55
N LEU A 77 -1.79 -16.89 1.62
CA LEU A 77 -1.25 -16.98 2.98
C LEU A 77 -1.03 -18.43 3.42
N LYS A 78 -1.92 -19.35 3.04
CA LYS A 78 -1.74 -20.78 3.32
C LYS A 78 -0.54 -21.39 2.61
N LYS A 79 -0.18 -20.89 1.42
CA LYS A 79 0.98 -21.40 0.66
C LYS A 79 2.33 -20.99 1.26
N VAL A 80 2.40 -19.89 2.02
CA VAL A 80 3.63 -19.42 2.68
C VAL A 80 3.96 -20.24 3.93
N ALA A 81 2.98 -21.00 4.45
CA ALA A 81 3.14 -21.82 5.65
C ALA A 81 3.59 -23.27 5.38
N LYS A 82 4.13 -23.57 4.19
CA LYS A 82 4.60 -24.91 3.81
C LYS A 82 6.07 -24.90 3.42
#